data_AF-A0AAJ5BHF5-F1
#
_entry.id   AF-A0AAJ5BHF5-F1
#
_cell.length_a   1.000
_cell.length_b   1.000
_cell.length_c   1.000
_cell.angle_alpha   90.00
_cell.angle_beta   90.00
_cell.angle_gamma   90.00
#
_symmetry.space_group_name_H-M   'P 1'
#
loop_
_entity.id
_entity.type
_entity.pdbx_description
1 polymer ?
#
loop_
_entity_poly.entity_id
_entity_poly.type
_entity_poly.pdbx_seq_one_letter_code
_entity_poly.pdbx_strand_id
1 'polypeptide(L)'
;LLVKIPPKLSVSEVMGHLKGRTAIRLFNKFPYLRKKKLWGNHFWAKGYCVDTVGVNAEMIRKYVKYQEKHELEDNQLSLKGM
;
A
#
# COMPACT_ATOMS: atom_id res chain seq x y z
N LEU A 1 -5.55 5.25 -7.42
CA LEU A 1 -4.79 6.28 -8.17
C LEU A 1 -4.88 5.94 -9.65
N LEU A 2 -5.27 6.88 -10.51
CA LEU A 2 -5.18 6.75 -11.96
C LEU A 2 -3.95 7.54 -12.42
N VAL A 3 -2.95 6.87 -13.01
CA VAL A 3 -1.65 7.49 -13.30
C VAL A 3 -1.21 7.10 -14.70
N LYS A 4 -0.80 8.09 -15.49
CA LYS A 4 -0.14 7.86 -16.78
C LYS A 4 1.35 7.66 -16.53
N ILE A 5 1.84 6.45 -16.75
CA ILE A 5 3.25 6.09 -16.56
C ILE A 5 3.92 5.93 -17.93
N PRO A 6 5.05 6.62 -18.22
CA PRO A 6 5.84 6.38 -19.42
C PRO A 6 6.30 4.91 -19.48
N PRO A 7 6.27 4.24 -20.65
CA PRO A 7 6.56 2.80 -20.75
C PRO A 7 8.01 2.44 -20.37
N LYS A 8 8.92 3.40 -20.43
CA LYS A 8 10.32 3.25 -19.98
C LYS A 8 10.49 3.12 -18.47
N LEU A 9 9.47 3.50 -17.69
CA LEU A 9 9.49 3.43 -16.24
C LEU A 9 8.70 2.21 -15.79
N SER A 10 9.29 1.43 -14.88
CA SER A 10 8.58 0.31 -14.29
C SER A 10 7.52 0.80 -13.30
N VAL A 11 6.38 0.10 -13.23
CA VAL A 11 5.33 0.41 -12.25
C VAL A 11 5.87 0.30 -10.81
N SER A 12 6.72 -0.69 -10.55
CA SER A 12 7.34 -0.90 -9.23
C SER A 12 8.18 0.28 -8.79
N GLU A 13 8.97 0.87 -9.70
CA GLU A 13 9.75 2.07 -9.42
C GLU A 13 8.86 3.27 -9.09
N VAL A 14 7.82 3.50 -9.90
CA VAL A 14 6.85 4.58 -9.65
C VAL A 14 6.15 4.40 -8.30
N MET A 15 5.68 3.19 -7.99
CA MET A 15 5.01 2.90 -6.71
C MET A 15 5.96 2.99 -5.53
N GLY A 16 7.21 2.54 -5.67
CA GLY A 16 8.25 2.70 -4.65
C GLY A 16 8.51 4.18 -4.34
N HIS A 17 8.67 5.01 -5.38
CA HIS A 17 8.86 6.45 -5.20
C HIS A 17 7.65 7.11 -4.56
N LEU A 18 6.44 6.79 -5.03
CA LEU A 18 5.21 7.36 -4.51
C LEU A 18 5.01 7.01 -3.03
N LYS A 19 5.07 5.72 -2.68
CA LYS A 19 4.88 5.26 -1.30
C LYS A 19 5.97 5.81 -0.38
N GLY A 20 7.24 5.79 -0.80
CA GLY A 20 8.36 6.29 0.00
C GLY A 20 8.31 7.79 0.25
N ARG A 21 8.16 8.61 -0.81
CA ARG A 21 8.14 10.07 -0.68
C ARG A 21 6.94 10.58 0.10
N THR A 22 5.77 9.97 -0.10
CA THR A 22 4.56 10.35 0.64
C THR A 22 4.68 10.01 2.12
N ALA A 23 5.20 8.82 2.47
CA ALA A 23 5.44 8.44 3.86
C ALA A 23 6.40 9.43 4.56
N ILE A 24 7.53 9.78 3.93
CA ILE A 24 8.48 10.75 4.47
C ILE A 24 7.82 12.11 4.70
N ARG A 25 7.12 12.64 3.69
CA ARG A 25 6.43 13.93 3.78
C ARG A 25 5.39 13.94 4.90
N LEU A 26 4.62 12.86 5.02
CA LEU A 26 3.57 12.77 6.01
C LEU A 26 4.13 12.67 7.43
N PHE A 27 5.18 11.88 7.64
CA PHE A 27 5.84 11.80 8.94
C PHE A 27 6.53 13.10 9.36
N ASN A 28 7.03 13.89 8.40
CA ASN A 28 7.61 15.19 8.69
C ASN A 28 6.52 16.23 9.02
N LYS A 29 5.40 16.19 8.30
CA LYS A 29 4.27 17.10 8.54
C LYS A 29 3.49 16.75 9.81
N PHE A 30 3.41 15.48 10.17
CA PHE A 30 2.63 14.98 11.29
C PHE A 30 3.47 14.05 12.20
N PRO A 31 4.36 14.62 13.04
CA PRO A 31 5.28 13.84 13.87
C PRO A 31 4.60 12.88 14.85
N TYR A 32 3.34 13.14 15.23
CA TYR A 32 2.56 12.26 16.10
C TYR A 32 2.28 10.88 15.48
N LEU A 33 2.30 10.76 14.14
CA LEU A 33 2.12 9.47 13.45
C LEU A 33 3.25 8.49 13.75
N ARG A 34 4.48 8.99 13.99
CA ARG A 34 5.61 8.16 14.45
C ARG A 34 5.41 7.68 15.88
N LYS A 35 4.84 8.54 16.74
CA LYS A 35 4.65 8.26 18.17
C LYS A 35 3.59 7.19 18.42
N LYS A 36 2.55 7.12 17.59
CA LYS A 36 1.49 6.11 17.70
C LYS A 36 1.87 4.72 17.18
N LYS A 37 3.14 4.49 16.78
CA LYS A 37 3.66 3.23 16.19
C LYS A 37 2.65 2.57 15.24
N LEU A 38 2.02 3.38 14.38
CA LEU A 38 1.13 2.88 13.34
C LEU A 38 1.92 1.84 12.53
N TRP A 39 1.46 0.59 12.60
CA TRP A 39 2.04 -0.58 11.92
C TRP A 39 3.58 -0.67 12.02
N GLY A 40 4.14 -0.50 13.23
CA GLY A 40 5.58 -0.69 13.43
C GLY A 40 6.47 0.33 12.71
N ASN A 41 5.99 1.58 12.55
CA ASN A 41 6.66 2.67 11.82
C ASN A 41 6.62 2.52 10.28
N HIS A 42 5.82 1.57 9.77
CA HIS A 42 5.46 1.51 8.35
C HIS A 42 4.20 2.33 8.09
N PHE A 43 4.29 3.29 7.18
CA PHE A 43 3.13 4.10 6.82
C PHE A 43 2.19 3.41 5.82
N TRP A 44 2.75 2.61 4.92
CA TRP A 44 2.02 1.85 3.90
C TRP A 44 2.28 0.35 4.08
N ALA A 45 1.31 -0.49 3.71
CA ALA A 45 1.51 -1.93 3.57
C ALA A 45 2.64 -2.25 2.57
N LYS A 46 3.29 -3.41 2.68
CA LYS A 46 4.41 -3.80 1.82
C LYS A 46 3.99 -3.91 0.33
N GLY A 47 2.83 -4.52 0.08
CA GLY A 47 2.28 -4.74 -1.26
C GLY A 47 1.68 -3.49 -1.90
N TYR A 48 1.33 -3.61 -3.19
CA TYR A 48 0.50 -2.65 -3.91
C TYR A 48 -0.25 -3.37 -5.03
N CYS A 49 -1.42 -2.82 -5.40
CA CYS A 49 -2.13 -3.23 -6.61
C CYS A 49 -1.75 -2.35 -7.77
N VAL A 50 -1.62 -2.96 -8.95
CA VAL A 50 -1.73 -2.23 -10.20
C VAL A 50 -2.65 -2.99 -11.13
N ASP A 51 -3.46 -2.24 -11.85
CA ASP A 51 -4.14 -2.74 -13.03
C ASP A 51 -3.91 -1.72 -14.14
N THR A 52 -3.67 -2.20 -15.37
CA THR A 52 -3.56 -1.32 -16.53
C THR A 52 -4.93 -0.79 -16.86
N VAL A 53 -5.01 0.48 -17.26
CA VAL A 53 -6.29 1.09 -17.62
C VAL A 53 -6.80 0.43 -18.88
N GLY A 54 -7.69 -0.52 -18.67
CA GLY A 54 -8.52 -1.18 -19.66
C GLY A 54 -9.71 -1.87 -18.99
N VAL A 55 -10.14 -1.46 -17.78
CA VAL A 55 -11.05 -2.32 -17.00
C VAL A 55 -12.02 -1.58 -16.06
N ASN A 56 -13.24 -2.11 -16.16
CA ASN A 56 -14.46 -2.08 -15.35
C ASN A 56 -14.27 -2.08 -13.80
N ALA A 57 -15.06 -1.25 -13.10
CA ALA A 57 -15.00 -0.99 -11.65
C ALA A 57 -15.19 -2.23 -10.74
N GLU A 58 -15.68 -3.33 -11.29
CA GLU A 58 -15.92 -4.59 -10.57
C GLU A 58 -14.61 -5.28 -10.13
N MET A 59 -13.55 -5.18 -10.93
CA MET A 59 -12.26 -5.81 -10.64
C MET A 59 -11.55 -5.14 -9.45
N ILE A 60 -11.65 -3.80 -9.38
CA ILE A 60 -11.12 -3.00 -8.25
C ILE A 60 -11.76 -3.45 -6.93
N ARG A 61 -13.09 -3.65 -6.90
CA ARG A 61 -13.80 -4.10 -5.69
C ARG A 61 -13.37 -5.50 -5.26
N LYS A 62 -13.17 -6.43 -6.20
CA LYS A 62 -12.70 -7.79 -5.91
C LYS A 62 -11.30 -7.77 -5.28
N TYR A 63 -10.41 -6.93 -5.81
CA TYR A 63 -9.05 -6.82 -5.28
C TYR A 63 -9.02 -6.28 -3.83
N VAL A 64 -9.79 -5.22 -3.53
CA VAL A 64 -9.84 -4.65 -2.17
C VAL A 64 -10.29 -5.71 -1.16
N LYS A 65 -11.36 -6.45 -1.46
CA LYS A 65 -11.84 -7.54 -0.60
C LYS A 65 -10.81 -8.65 -0.41
N TYR A 66 -10.04 -8.98 -1.46
CA TYR A 66 -8.99 -9.98 -1.39
C TYR A 66 -7.85 -9.55 -0.46
N GLN A 67 -7.39 -8.30 -0.55
CA GLN A 67 -6.34 -7.77 0.32
C GLN A 67 -6.76 -7.73 1.79
N GLU A 68 -7.97 -7.24 2.09
CA GLU A 68 -8.49 -7.18 3.46
C GLU A 68 -8.50 -8.57 4.12
N LYS A 69 -8.90 -9.60 3.36
CA LYS A 69 -8.89 -10.98 3.84
C LYS A 69 -7.47 -11.49 4.11
N HIS A 70 -6.53 -11.24 3.20
CA HIS A 70 -5.14 -11.67 3.34
C HIS A 70 -4.44 -10.99 4.53
N GLU A 71 -4.68 -9.69 4.74
CA GLU A 71 -4.17 -8.97 5.91
C GLU A 71 -4.73 -9.54 7.24
N LEU A 72 -6.01 -9.93 7.27
CA LEU A 72 -6.62 -10.58 8.43
C LEU A 72 -5.98 -11.93 8.74
N GLU A 73 -5.74 -12.76 7.73
CA GLU A 73 -5.10 -14.07 7.86
C GLU A 73 -3.65 -13.94 8.34
N ASP A 74 -2.87 -13.02 7.75
CA ASP A 74 -1.49 -12.72 8.16
C ASP A 74 -1.41 -12.25 9.62
N ASN A 75 -2.33 -11.38 10.05
CA ASN A 75 -2.38 -10.90 11.43
C ASN A 75 -2.74 -12.00 12.44
N GLN A 76 -3.64 -12.93 12.08
CA GLN A 76 -4.01 -14.06 12.95
C GLN A 76 -2.87 -15.08 13.11
N LEU A 77 -2.12 -15.34 12.04
CA LEU A 77 -0.93 -16.20 12.08
C LEU A 77 0.17 -15.60 12.95
N SER A 78 0.36 -14.28 12.90
CA SER A 78 1.32 -13.57 13.76
C SER A 78 0.97 -13.61 15.25
N LEU A 79 -0.30 -13.76 15.61
CA LEU A 79 -0.76 -13.81 17.02
C LEU A 79 -0.70 -15.22 17.62
N LYS A 80 -0.73 -16.27 16.81
CA LYS A 80 -0.62 -17.67 17.26
C LYS A 80 0.82 -18.17 17.43
N GLY A 81 1.80 -17.43 16.91
CA GLY A 81 3.23 -17.73 17.02
C GLY A 81 3.93 -17.08 18.22
N MET A 82 3.16 -16.47 19.13
CA MET A 82 3.60 -15.88 20.40
C MET A 82 2.97 -16.65 21.55
#